data_AF-A0A2H6AHQ6-F1
#
_entry.id   AF-A0A2H6AHQ6-F1
#
_cell.length_a   1.000
_cell.length_b   1.000
_cell.length_c   1.000
_cell.angle_alpha   90.00
_cell.angle_beta   90.00
_cell.angle_gamma   90.00
#
_symmetry.space_group_name_H-M   'P 1'
#
loop_
_entity.id
_entity.type
_entity.pdbx_description
1 polymer ?
#
loop_
_entity_poly.entity_id
_entity_poly.type
_entity_poly.pdbx_seq_one_letter_code
_entity_poly.pdbx_strand_id
1 'polypeptide(L)'
;MQRAKLAAIGLTLVLWLMVQPAAAQILVGTVRSANDVIDAVKYFATLVGREDIARQFEPFIDTLAGGKGLAGLERKVPFGLFMQSLPAPRQQPSFILFVPVSNEDAFLELLQALNAQVDKPNDAGLRAVTLATGQTVYLRFAHGHAFFSTEQNSLTRPLPDPKQLVPQQHRQHLIYLTLRTREIPPAARKKLLALLQQVTKLPIERKPDETEARYQVRRYLTQLAGEELLQLAQDLDALTLWADLDKTNHQLSVVLDVSVRPGSVSGNVFQRFNQVPSQLAGLQPQQGSWLHLAFPTQGPLRVLLDQVAAQMEKGIAEKPQEQQAILRKLYEGIVPTLKAETLEIAIALHGPTADGKLTPVVALRLVEGAKLEAALRELVRVLPEDAKSRIQLDTTKLAGRSVHSVLISPDDPNFTQLFGEEKLWVVLTNDYLLLSAGSHAQNILKQAVNAADSQKVGPSISLEISLRQLGILAQTSPDGKRFHQAVQRTFRGQDETRDRLRITQESQPNHLRIRVEIPTLLVRVAAQANQ
;
A
#
# COMPACT_ATOMS: atom_id res chain seq x y z
N MET A 1 -48.01 38.94 16.42
CA MET A 1 -46.62 38.42 16.31
C MET A 1 -46.41 36.97 16.78
N GLN A 2 -47.33 36.32 17.52
CA GLN A 2 -47.15 34.92 17.95
C GLN A 2 -47.59 33.84 16.92
N ARG A 3 -48.48 34.14 15.96
CA ARG A 3 -48.87 33.18 14.91
C ARG A 3 -47.82 32.99 13.80
N ALA A 4 -46.99 34.01 13.54
CA ALA A 4 -45.90 33.93 12.57
C ALA A 4 -44.68 33.13 13.07
N LYS A 5 -44.47 33.05 14.39
CA LYS A 5 -43.37 32.27 14.98
C LYS A 5 -43.66 30.76 15.04
N LEU A 6 -44.93 30.36 15.12
CA LEU A 6 -45.33 28.94 15.09
C LEU A 6 -45.28 28.34 13.67
N ALA A 7 -45.54 29.14 12.63
CA ALA A 7 -45.41 28.69 11.24
C ALA A 7 -43.94 28.48 10.81
N ALA A 8 -43.00 29.28 11.33
CA ALA A 8 -41.57 29.14 11.04
C ALA A 8 -40.94 27.90 11.73
N ILE A 9 -41.40 27.56 12.93
CA ILE A 9 -40.98 26.33 13.66
C ILE A 9 -41.57 25.08 13.00
N GLY A 10 -42.82 25.14 12.51
CA GLY A 10 -43.42 24.05 11.74
C GLY A 10 -42.71 23.78 10.41
N LEU A 11 -42.31 24.84 9.68
CA LEU A 11 -41.62 24.69 8.40
C LEU A 11 -40.18 24.17 8.57
N THR A 12 -39.48 24.54 9.65
CA THR A 12 -38.16 24.00 9.96
C THR A 12 -38.21 22.55 10.44
N LEU A 13 -39.25 22.15 11.20
CA LEU A 13 -39.44 20.76 11.59
C LEU A 13 -39.79 19.87 10.38
N VAL A 14 -40.59 20.39 9.43
CA VAL A 14 -40.92 19.69 8.17
C VAL A 14 -39.70 19.60 7.24
N LEU A 15 -38.86 20.64 7.16
CA LEU A 15 -37.57 20.58 6.45
C LEU A 15 -36.56 19.62 7.13
N TRP A 16 -36.61 19.48 8.46
CA TRP A 16 -35.82 18.48 9.19
C TRP A 16 -36.34 17.05 9.01
N LEU A 17 -37.66 16.87 8.84
CA LEU A 17 -38.30 15.58 8.54
C LEU A 17 -38.17 15.16 7.07
N MET A 18 -37.89 16.11 6.15
CA MET A 18 -37.66 15.84 4.72
C MET A 18 -36.21 15.46 4.39
N VAL A 19 -35.26 15.69 5.29
CA VAL A 19 -33.94 15.05 5.24
C VAL A 19 -34.06 13.75 6.02
N GLN A 20 -34.78 12.78 5.48
CA GLN A 20 -34.53 11.41 5.92
C GLN A 20 -33.05 11.14 5.61
N PRO A 21 -32.23 10.73 6.60
CA PRO A 21 -30.87 10.31 6.29
C PRO A 21 -31.00 9.26 5.20
N ALA A 22 -30.36 9.51 4.05
CA ALA A 22 -30.22 8.51 3.00
C ALA A 22 -29.84 7.21 3.71
N ALA A 23 -30.66 6.17 3.57
CA ALA A 23 -30.57 4.95 4.37
C ALA A 23 -29.10 4.56 4.56
N ALA A 24 -28.65 4.50 5.83
CA ALA A 24 -27.28 4.31 6.25
C ALA A 24 -26.51 3.33 5.34
N GLN A 25 -25.62 3.86 4.50
CA GLN A 25 -24.88 3.04 3.53
C GLN A 25 -23.55 2.60 4.12
N ILE A 26 -23.50 1.34 4.54
CA ILE A 26 -22.31 0.72 5.12
C ILE A 26 -21.20 0.60 4.09
N LEU A 27 -21.54 0.16 2.87
CA LEU A 27 -20.61 0.04 1.76
C LEU A 27 -21.16 0.76 0.55
N VAL A 28 -20.32 1.51 -0.16
CA VAL A 28 -20.63 2.05 -1.49
C VAL A 28 -19.46 1.76 -2.40
N GLY A 29 -19.72 1.11 -3.53
CA GLY A 29 -18.74 0.87 -4.59
C GLY A 29 -19.26 1.43 -5.91
N THR A 30 -18.47 2.23 -6.61
CA THR A 30 -18.86 2.83 -7.89
C THR A 30 -17.76 2.73 -8.92
N VAL A 31 -18.17 2.68 -10.17
CA VAL A 31 -17.32 2.79 -11.34
C VAL A 31 -17.75 4.03 -12.12
N ARG A 32 -16.78 4.81 -12.61
CA ARG A 32 -17.03 6.11 -13.23
C ARG A 32 -18.04 6.05 -14.38
N SER A 33 -17.88 5.08 -15.26
CA SER A 33 -18.78 4.86 -16.39
C SER A 33 -18.52 3.50 -17.05
N ALA A 34 -19.51 2.98 -17.78
CA ALA A 34 -19.34 1.74 -18.56
C ALA A 34 -18.31 1.94 -19.69
N ASN A 35 -18.28 3.13 -20.29
CA ASN A 35 -17.30 3.49 -21.32
C ASN A 35 -15.87 3.42 -20.79
N ASP A 36 -15.62 3.94 -19.59
CA ASP A 36 -14.28 3.91 -19.00
C ASP A 36 -13.77 2.47 -18.76
N VAL A 37 -14.66 1.55 -18.38
CA VAL A 37 -14.32 0.13 -18.23
C VAL A 37 -13.97 -0.49 -19.58
N ILE A 38 -14.82 -0.27 -20.60
CA ILE A 38 -14.58 -0.75 -21.96
C ILE A 38 -13.23 -0.21 -22.47
N ASP A 39 -12.96 1.07 -22.29
CA ASP A 39 -11.73 1.70 -22.74
C ASP A 39 -10.51 1.24 -21.93
N ALA A 40 -10.67 0.86 -20.66
CA ALA A 40 -9.61 0.27 -19.86
C ALA A 40 -9.28 -1.15 -20.34
N VAL A 41 -10.30 -1.98 -20.62
CA VAL A 41 -10.12 -3.34 -21.18
C VAL A 41 -9.39 -3.28 -22.52
N LYS A 42 -9.85 -2.41 -23.44
CA LYS A 42 -9.20 -2.18 -24.74
C LYS A 42 -7.75 -1.73 -24.59
N TYR A 43 -7.48 -0.82 -23.65
CA TYR A 43 -6.13 -0.35 -23.35
C TYR A 43 -5.21 -1.50 -22.90
N PHE A 44 -5.61 -2.29 -21.90
CA PHE A 44 -4.80 -3.40 -21.40
C PHE A 44 -4.62 -4.51 -22.46
N ALA A 45 -5.65 -4.80 -23.25
CA ALA A 45 -5.54 -5.74 -24.37
C ALA A 45 -4.48 -5.28 -25.40
N THR A 46 -4.46 -3.98 -25.71
CA THR A 46 -3.44 -3.40 -26.61
C THR A 46 -2.03 -3.51 -26.02
N LEU A 47 -1.85 -3.32 -24.71
CA LEU A 47 -0.53 -3.42 -24.08
C LEU A 47 0.13 -4.80 -24.23
N VAL A 48 -0.67 -5.87 -24.28
CA VAL A 48 -0.21 -7.26 -24.40
C VAL A 48 -0.25 -7.78 -25.84
N GLY A 49 -0.43 -6.92 -26.85
CA GLY A 49 -0.46 -7.33 -28.26
C GLY A 49 -1.72 -8.14 -28.61
N ARG A 50 -2.84 -7.85 -27.94
CA ARG A 50 -4.17 -8.41 -28.22
C ARG A 50 -5.09 -7.35 -28.81
N GLU A 51 -4.63 -6.70 -29.88
CA GLU A 51 -5.42 -5.71 -30.63
C GLU A 51 -6.68 -6.34 -31.23
N ASP A 52 -6.68 -7.66 -31.48
CA ASP A 52 -7.86 -8.44 -31.83
C ASP A 52 -8.95 -8.29 -30.76
N ILE A 53 -8.62 -8.53 -29.48
CA ILE A 53 -9.56 -8.36 -28.36
C ILE A 53 -10.01 -6.90 -28.30
N ALA A 54 -9.09 -5.93 -28.37
CA ALA A 54 -9.45 -4.52 -28.29
C ALA A 54 -10.44 -4.08 -29.40
N ARG A 55 -10.29 -4.61 -30.62
CA ARG A 55 -11.20 -4.33 -31.75
C ARG A 55 -12.52 -5.10 -31.66
N GLN A 56 -12.48 -6.35 -31.19
CA GLN A 56 -13.65 -7.23 -31.16
C GLN A 56 -14.48 -7.10 -29.88
N PHE A 57 -13.98 -6.43 -28.84
CA PHE A 57 -14.67 -6.36 -27.55
C PHE A 57 -16.07 -5.74 -27.64
N GLU A 58 -16.23 -4.64 -28.38
CA GLU A 58 -17.55 -4.03 -28.59
C GLU A 58 -18.47 -4.86 -29.49
N PRO A 59 -18.03 -5.34 -30.67
CA PRO A 59 -18.82 -6.30 -31.47
C PRO A 59 -19.23 -7.55 -30.70
N PHE A 60 -18.38 -8.03 -29.79
CA PHE A 60 -18.68 -9.15 -28.90
C PHE A 60 -19.79 -8.80 -27.91
N ILE A 61 -19.72 -7.63 -27.27
CA ILE A 61 -20.80 -7.11 -26.42
C ILE A 61 -22.10 -6.98 -27.22
N ASP A 62 -22.03 -6.44 -28.44
CA ASP A 62 -23.19 -6.30 -29.32
C ASP A 62 -23.82 -7.66 -29.65
N THR A 63 -22.99 -8.65 -29.96
CA THR A 63 -23.44 -10.02 -30.22
C THR A 63 -24.11 -10.64 -28.99
N LEU A 64 -23.50 -10.50 -27.81
CA LEU A 64 -24.09 -10.98 -26.55
C LEU A 64 -25.42 -10.29 -26.24
N ALA A 65 -25.54 -9.01 -26.59
CA ALA A 65 -26.75 -8.21 -26.41
C ALA A 65 -27.75 -8.33 -27.57
N GLY A 66 -27.69 -9.42 -28.36
CA GLY A 66 -28.65 -9.68 -29.44
C GLY A 66 -28.58 -8.69 -30.61
N GLY A 67 -27.40 -8.14 -30.90
CA GLY A 67 -27.15 -7.18 -31.98
C GLY A 67 -27.59 -5.75 -31.68
N LYS A 68 -28.15 -5.49 -30.49
CA LYS A 68 -28.60 -4.15 -30.06
C LYS A 68 -27.57 -3.41 -29.21
N GLY A 69 -26.44 -4.04 -28.89
CA GLY A 69 -25.45 -3.47 -27.99
C GLY A 69 -26.01 -3.16 -26.62
N LEU A 70 -25.39 -2.20 -25.94
CA LEU A 70 -25.82 -1.75 -24.61
C LEU A 70 -27.00 -0.76 -24.67
N ALA A 71 -28.02 -1.06 -25.48
CA ALA A 71 -29.20 -0.22 -25.63
C ALA A 71 -29.94 0.01 -24.29
N GLY A 72 -30.47 1.22 -24.10
CA GLY A 72 -31.15 1.61 -22.86
C GLY A 72 -30.22 1.95 -21.69
N LEU A 73 -28.90 1.69 -21.78
CA LEU A 73 -27.94 2.12 -20.77
C LEU A 73 -27.46 3.55 -21.00
N GLU A 74 -27.25 4.30 -19.91
CA GLU A 74 -26.54 5.58 -19.95
C GLU A 74 -25.07 5.36 -19.61
N ARG A 75 -24.27 5.07 -20.65
CA ARG A 75 -22.89 4.57 -20.53
C ARG A 75 -21.87 5.58 -19.98
N LYS A 76 -22.23 6.86 -19.87
CA LYS A 76 -21.34 7.94 -19.37
C LYS A 76 -21.58 8.30 -17.90
N VAL A 77 -22.58 7.71 -17.26
CA VAL A 77 -22.93 7.98 -15.87
C VAL A 77 -22.36 6.88 -14.97
N PRO A 78 -21.98 7.20 -13.71
CA PRO A 78 -21.52 6.20 -12.77
C PRO A 78 -22.56 5.11 -12.49
N PHE A 79 -22.07 3.90 -12.34
CA PHE A 79 -22.85 2.75 -11.89
C PHE A 79 -22.14 2.09 -10.72
N GLY A 80 -22.82 1.22 -9.99
CA GLY A 80 -22.19 0.61 -8.83
C GLY A 80 -23.12 -0.23 -7.99
N LEU A 81 -22.73 -0.38 -6.73
CA LEU A 81 -23.46 -1.10 -5.71
C LEU A 81 -23.34 -0.40 -4.36
N PHE A 82 -24.28 -0.70 -3.48
CA PHE A 82 -24.17 -0.35 -2.08
C PHE A 82 -24.79 -1.42 -1.18
N MET A 83 -24.45 -1.36 0.09
CA MET A 83 -24.97 -2.25 1.13
C MET A 83 -25.48 -1.43 2.30
N GLN A 84 -26.75 -1.63 2.66
CA GLN A 84 -27.42 -0.91 3.75
C GLN A 84 -27.30 -1.63 5.10
N SER A 85 -27.04 -2.94 5.09
CA SER A 85 -26.98 -3.76 6.30
C SER A 85 -25.95 -4.87 6.16
N LEU A 86 -25.28 -5.19 7.26
CA LEU A 86 -24.42 -6.37 7.31
C LEU A 86 -25.25 -7.67 7.23
N PRO A 87 -24.73 -8.73 6.60
CA PRO A 87 -25.41 -10.03 6.60
C PRO A 87 -25.51 -10.59 8.02
N ALA A 88 -26.60 -11.30 8.31
CA ALA A 88 -26.65 -12.12 9.51
C ALA A 88 -25.64 -13.30 9.40
N PRO A 89 -25.25 -13.94 10.51
CA PRO A 89 -24.35 -15.08 10.47
C PRO A 89 -24.85 -16.17 9.52
N ARG A 90 -23.97 -16.65 8.63
CA ARG A 90 -24.27 -17.66 7.59
C ARG A 90 -25.24 -17.21 6.48
N GLN A 91 -25.61 -15.94 6.45
CA GLN A 91 -26.30 -15.34 5.30
C GLN A 91 -25.30 -14.69 4.35
N GLN A 92 -25.64 -14.68 3.06
CA GLN A 92 -24.87 -13.95 2.07
C GLN A 92 -25.16 -12.44 2.21
N PRO A 93 -24.16 -11.57 1.96
CA PRO A 93 -24.40 -10.13 1.91
C PRO A 93 -25.39 -9.78 0.79
N SER A 94 -26.36 -8.93 1.11
CA SER A 94 -27.33 -8.38 0.17
C SER A 94 -26.84 -7.04 -0.33
N PHE A 95 -26.54 -6.97 -1.63
CA PHE A 95 -26.12 -5.74 -2.30
C PHE A 95 -27.26 -5.22 -3.17
N ILE A 96 -27.41 -3.90 -3.20
CA ILE A 96 -28.24 -3.22 -4.18
C ILE A 96 -27.31 -2.69 -5.27
N LEU A 97 -27.42 -3.23 -6.49
CA LEU A 97 -26.75 -2.67 -7.65
C LEU A 97 -27.60 -1.53 -8.22
N PHE A 98 -26.97 -0.50 -8.74
CA PHE A 98 -27.63 0.57 -9.48
C PHE A 98 -26.92 0.76 -10.83
N VAL A 99 -27.71 0.75 -11.90
CA VAL A 99 -27.24 0.84 -13.27
C VAL A 99 -27.94 2.01 -13.95
N PRO A 100 -27.22 2.99 -14.52
CA PRO A 100 -27.83 4.17 -15.13
C PRO A 100 -28.51 3.79 -16.45
N VAL A 101 -29.73 4.27 -16.62
CA VAL A 101 -30.62 3.90 -17.72
C VAL A 101 -31.04 5.16 -18.46
N SER A 102 -30.86 5.17 -19.78
CA SER A 102 -31.31 6.23 -20.67
C SER A 102 -32.73 6.00 -21.18
N ASN A 103 -33.17 4.74 -21.28
CA ASN A 103 -34.53 4.34 -21.66
C ASN A 103 -34.90 2.99 -21.02
N GLU A 104 -35.98 2.95 -20.24
CA GLU A 104 -36.39 1.76 -19.48
C GLU A 104 -36.79 0.59 -20.39
N ASP A 105 -37.59 0.83 -21.43
CA ASP A 105 -38.07 -0.23 -22.32
C ASP A 105 -36.91 -0.89 -23.09
N ALA A 106 -36.01 -0.08 -23.65
CA ALA A 106 -34.82 -0.58 -24.32
C ALA A 106 -33.90 -1.36 -23.37
N PHE A 107 -33.83 -0.95 -22.09
CA PHE A 107 -33.07 -1.69 -21.08
C PHE A 107 -33.73 -3.03 -20.73
N LEU A 108 -35.06 -3.09 -20.64
CA LEU A 108 -35.77 -4.36 -20.43
C LEU A 108 -35.62 -5.31 -21.62
N GLU A 109 -35.64 -4.79 -22.86
CA GLU A 109 -35.32 -5.57 -24.06
C GLU A 109 -33.88 -6.09 -24.04
N LEU A 110 -32.92 -5.30 -23.56
CA LEU A 110 -31.54 -5.74 -23.37
C LEU A 110 -31.46 -6.92 -22.39
N LEU A 111 -32.17 -6.86 -21.26
CA LEU A 111 -32.20 -7.98 -20.31
C LEU A 111 -32.78 -9.25 -20.95
N GLN A 112 -33.83 -9.12 -21.76
CA GLN A 112 -34.41 -10.24 -22.51
C GLN A 112 -33.44 -10.82 -23.55
N ALA A 113 -32.70 -9.96 -24.26
CA ALA A 113 -31.66 -10.38 -25.20
C ALA A 113 -30.52 -11.15 -24.50
N LEU A 114 -30.27 -10.84 -23.22
CA LEU A 114 -29.35 -11.59 -22.35
C LEU A 114 -29.99 -12.85 -21.73
N ASN A 115 -31.10 -13.33 -22.28
CA ASN A 115 -31.87 -14.50 -21.83
C ASN A 115 -32.45 -14.38 -20.41
N ALA A 116 -32.69 -13.15 -19.91
CA ALA A 116 -33.42 -12.95 -18.68
C ALA A 116 -34.93 -12.89 -18.92
N GLN A 117 -35.71 -13.56 -18.07
CA GLN A 117 -37.16 -13.45 -18.06
C GLN A 117 -37.55 -12.31 -17.11
N VAL A 118 -38.28 -11.33 -17.62
CA VAL A 118 -38.69 -10.14 -16.85
C VAL A 118 -40.21 -10.15 -16.66
N ASP A 119 -40.64 -10.21 -15.42
CA ASP A 119 -42.06 -10.16 -15.06
C ASP A 119 -42.63 -8.74 -15.21
N LYS A 120 -43.97 -8.68 -15.30
CA LYS A 120 -44.70 -7.41 -15.21
C LYS A 120 -44.45 -6.75 -13.84
N PRO A 121 -44.43 -5.41 -13.77
CA PRO A 121 -44.23 -4.73 -12.51
C PRO A 121 -45.45 -4.97 -11.60
N ASN A 122 -45.20 -5.16 -10.31
CA ASN A 122 -46.26 -5.13 -9.31
C ASN A 122 -46.66 -3.68 -8.98
N ASP A 123 -47.60 -3.49 -8.05
CA ASP A 123 -48.11 -2.17 -7.64
C ASP A 123 -47.02 -1.22 -7.10
N ALA A 124 -45.90 -1.76 -6.62
CA ALA A 124 -44.75 -0.99 -6.14
C ALA A 124 -43.70 -0.71 -7.23
N GLY A 125 -43.99 -1.07 -8.49
CA GLY A 125 -43.06 -0.93 -9.62
C GLY A 125 -41.91 -1.94 -9.62
N LEU A 126 -41.95 -2.97 -8.76
CA LEU A 126 -40.94 -4.03 -8.72
C LEU A 126 -41.23 -5.09 -9.77
N ARG A 127 -40.18 -5.54 -10.45
CA ARG A 127 -40.20 -6.65 -11.41
C ARG A 127 -39.33 -7.78 -10.88
N ALA A 128 -39.80 -9.02 -10.98
CA ALA A 128 -38.91 -10.17 -10.83
C ALA A 128 -38.18 -10.40 -12.17
N VAL A 129 -36.89 -10.68 -12.08
CA VAL A 129 -36.01 -10.95 -13.21
C VAL A 129 -35.33 -12.30 -12.96
N THR A 130 -35.74 -13.32 -13.71
CA THR A 130 -35.10 -14.63 -13.66
C THR A 130 -33.96 -14.64 -14.69
N LEU A 131 -32.73 -14.68 -14.19
CA LEU A 131 -31.52 -14.69 -15.01
C LEU A 131 -31.38 -16.03 -15.75
N ALA A 132 -30.54 -16.08 -16.79
CA ALA A 132 -30.24 -17.31 -17.52
C ALA A 132 -29.69 -18.45 -16.62
N THR A 133 -29.12 -18.11 -15.46
CA THR A 133 -28.65 -19.06 -14.44
C THR A 133 -29.77 -19.71 -13.63
N GLY A 134 -31.04 -19.29 -13.83
CA GLY A 134 -32.19 -19.67 -13.01
C GLY A 134 -32.30 -18.89 -11.70
N GLN A 135 -31.35 -18.01 -11.38
CA GLN A 135 -31.43 -17.14 -10.20
C GLN A 135 -32.41 -16.00 -10.45
N THR A 136 -33.34 -15.80 -9.52
CA THR A 136 -34.22 -14.62 -9.53
C THR A 136 -33.60 -13.46 -8.76
N VAL A 137 -33.58 -12.29 -9.40
CA VAL A 137 -33.30 -10.99 -8.79
C VAL A 137 -34.51 -10.08 -8.97
N TYR A 138 -34.60 -9.04 -8.16
CA TYR A 138 -35.65 -8.03 -8.25
C TYR A 138 -35.09 -6.76 -8.86
N LEU A 139 -35.89 -6.08 -9.69
CA LEU A 139 -35.57 -4.83 -10.33
C LEU A 139 -36.59 -3.75 -9.97
N ARG A 140 -36.14 -2.51 -9.74
CA ARG A 140 -36.99 -1.31 -9.69
C ARG A 140 -36.29 -0.12 -10.35
N PHE A 141 -36.99 0.63 -11.18
CA PHE A 141 -36.49 1.88 -11.73
C PHE A 141 -36.73 3.05 -10.77
N ALA A 142 -35.71 3.88 -10.55
CA ALA A 142 -35.80 5.12 -9.80
C ALA A 142 -34.62 6.04 -10.16
N HIS A 143 -34.79 7.36 -10.06
CA HIS A 143 -33.69 8.34 -10.23
C HIS A 143 -32.88 8.17 -11.53
N GLY A 144 -33.49 7.71 -12.62
CA GLY A 144 -32.81 7.40 -13.89
C GLY A 144 -31.88 6.17 -13.85
N HIS A 145 -32.11 5.25 -12.91
CA HIS A 145 -31.34 4.03 -12.75
C HIS A 145 -32.25 2.80 -12.57
N ALA A 146 -31.80 1.65 -13.06
CA ALA A 146 -32.31 0.35 -12.66
C ALA A 146 -31.58 -0.12 -11.39
N PHE A 147 -32.33 -0.37 -10.33
CA PHE A 147 -31.80 -0.96 -9.10
C PHE A 147 -32.10 -2.45 -9.04
N PHE A 148 -31.08 -3.26 -8.73
CA PHE A 148 -31.18 -4.71 -8.62
C PHE A 148 -30.85 -5.20 -7.22
N SER A 149 -31.53 -6.23 -6.74
CA SER A 149 -31.27 -6.89 -5.45
C SER A 149 -31.74 -8.34 -5.49
N THR A 150 -31.07 -9.24 -4.77
CA THR A 150 -31.58 -10.61 -4.54
C THR A 150 -32.71 -10.63 -3.50
N GLU A 151 -32.89 -9.54 -2.76
CA GLU A 151 -33.94 -9.37 -1.76
C GLU A 151 -34.95 -8.31 -2.20
N GLN A 152 -36.20 -8.73 -2.37
CA GLN A 152 -37.30 -7.86 -2.78
C GLN A 152 -37.50 -6.68 -1.82
N ASN A 153 -37.44 -6.95 -0.51
CA ASN A 153 -37.67 -5.96 0.55
C ASN A 153 -36.65 -4.81 0.55
N SER A 154 -35.46 -5.04 -0.02
CA SER A 154 -34.40 -4.03 -0.12
C SER A 154 -34.72 -2.99 -1.20
N LEU A 155 -35.62 -3.33 -2.15
CA LEU A 155 -36.07 -2.42 -3.20
C LEU A 155 -37.46 -1.84 -2.96
N THR A 156 -38.19 -2.21 -1.89
CA THR A 156 -39.51 -1.60 -1.61
C THR A 156 -39.39 -0.27 -0.86
N ARG A 157 -38.34 -0.09 -0.06
CA ARG A 157 -38.04 1.16 0.66
C ARG A 157 -37.60 2.29 -0.29
N PRO A 158 -37.66 3.58 0.11
CA PRO A 158 -37.13 4.67 -0.70
C PRO A 158 -35.66 4.43 -1.08
N LEU A 159 -35.35 4.49 -2.37
CA LEU A 159 -33.98 4.31 -2.87
C LEU A 159 -33.25 5.66 -2.88
N PRO A 160 -31.96 5.68 -2.50
CA PRO A 160 -31.15 6.90 -2.56
C PRO A 160 -30.90 7.30 -4.02
N ASP A 161 -30.74 8.61 -4.27
CA ASP A 161 -30.18 9.09 -5.53
C ASP A 161 -28.70 8.65 -5.63
N PRO A 162 -28.31 7.88 -6.65
CA PRO A 162 -26.93 7.42 -6.82
C PRO A 162 -25.90 8.54 -6.84
N LYS A 163 -26.26 9.76 -7.29
CA LYS A 163 -25.36 10.92 -7.28
C LYS A 163 -24.97 11.32 -5.86
N GLN A 164 -25.79 11.01 -4.86
CA GLN A 164 -25.55 11.34 -3.45
C GLN A 164 -24.73 10.26 -2.72
N LEU A 165 -24.55 9.08 -3.32
CA LEU A 165 -23.82 7.98 -2.70
C LEU A 165 -22.31 8.24 -2.62
N VAL A 166 -21.76 8.99 -3.59
CA VAL A 166 -20.32 9.30 -3.69
C VAL A 166 -20.08 10.80 -3.46
N PRO A 167 -19.20 11.18 -2.52
CA PRO A 167 -18.80 12.56 -2.33
C PRO A 167 -18.26 13.18 -3.62
N GLN A 168 -18.54 14.46 -3.87
CA GLN A 168 -18.19 15.13 -5.14
C GLN A 168 -16.72 14.94 -5.53
N GLN A 169 -15.81 15.06 -4.56
CA GLN A 169 -14.35 14.92 -4.74
C GLN A 169 -13.89 13.51 -5.14
N HIS A 170 -14.78 12.52 -5.18
CA HIS A 170 -14.45 11.15 -5.53
C HIS A 170 -15.18 10.64 -6.78
N ARG A 171 -16.06 11.47 -7.38
CA ARG A 171 -16.86 11.07 -8.54
C ARG A 171 -16.03 10.93 -9.82
N GLN A 172 -14.83 11.53 -9.86
CA GLN A 172 -13.94 11.46 -11.00
C GLN A 172 -13.10 10.17 -11.07
N HIS A 173 -13.05 9.38 -10.00
CA HIS A 173 -12.20 8.20 -9.94
C HIS A 173 -12.77 7.06 -10.78
N LEU A 174 -11.91 6.33 -11.49
CA LEU A 174 -12.32 5.17 -12.30
C LEU A 174 -13.07 4.13 -11.46
N ILE A 175 -12.51 3.78 -10.30
CA ILE A 175 -13.12 2.92 -9.28
C ILE A 175 -13.10 3.66 -7.96
N TYR A 176 -14.18 3.59 -7.20
CA TYR A 176 -14.29 4.11 -5.84
C TYR A 176 -15.02 3.10 -4.97
N LEU A 177 -14.52 2.85 -3.76
CA LEU A 177 -15.09 1.95 -2.77
C LEU A 177 -14.94 2.59 -1.40
N THR A 178 -15.99 2.65 -0.61
CA THR A 178 -15.92 3.14 0.77
C THR A 178 -16.73 2.27 1.71
N LEU A 179 -16.10 1.89 2.83
CA LEU A 179 -16.72 1.25 3.99
C LEU A 179 -16.88 2.31 5.07
N ARG A 180 -18.13 2.66 5.40
CA ARG A 180 -18.50 3.65 6.42
C ARG A 180 -18.85 2.93 7.70
N THR A 181 -17.93 2.91 8.64
CA THR A 181 -18.07 2.09 9.85
C THR A 181 -18.99 2.71 10.91
N ARG A 182 -19.39 3.98 10.76
CA ARG A 182 -20.44 4.62 11.56
C ARG A 182 -21.84 4.09 11.26
N GLU A 183 -22.05 3.65 10.02
CA GLU A 183 -23.32 3.09 9.57
C GLU A 183 -23.51 1.63 10.02
N ILE A 184 -22.47 1.00 10.58
CA ILE A 184 -22.55 -0.35 11.15
C ILE A 184 -23.25 -0.27 12.52
N PRO A 185 -24.33 -1.05 12.74
CA PRO A 185 -25.01 -1.09 14.03
C PRO A 185 -24.04 -1.42 15.19
N PRO A 186 -24.16 -0.76 16.36
CA PRO A 186 -23.22 -0.93 17.48
C PRO A 186 -23.01 -2.39 17.91
N ALA A 187 -24.08 -3.19 17.92
CA ALA A 187 -24.00 -4.62 18.25
C ALA A 187 -23.15 -5.42 17.25
N ALA A 188 -23.28 -5.13 15.95
CA ALA A 188 -22.50 -5.77 14.90
C ALA A 188 -21.03 -5.32 14.96
N ARG A 189 -20.77 -4.03 15.18
CA ARG A 189 -19.42 -3.49 15.39
C ARG A 189 -18.72 -4.17 16.58
N LYS A 190 -19.42 -4.32 17.71
CA LYS A 190 -18.90 -5.03 18.90
C LYS A 190 -18.54 -6.48 18.56
N LYS A 191 -19.37 -7.18 17.79
CA LYS A 191 -19.11 -8.56 17.35
C LYS A 191 -17.90 -8.65 16.42
N LEU A 192 -17.79 -7.75 15.44
CA LEU A 192 -16.63 -7.66 14.54
C LEU A 192 -15.33 -7.44 15.32
N LEU A 193 -15.33 -6.49 16.28
CA LEU A 193 -14.18 -6.23 17.13
C LEU A 193 -13.82 -7.44 18.01
N ALA A 194 -14.80 -8.18 18.52
CA ALA A 194 -14.55 -9.40 19.28
C ALA A 194 -13.91 -10.51 18.42
N LEU A 195 -14.32 -10.64 17.15
CA LEU A 195 -13.70 -11.57 16.21
C LEU A 195 -12.25 -11.17 15.90
N LEU A 196 -12.00 -9.88 15.67
CA LEU A 196 -10.64 -9.36 15.46
C LEU A 196 -9.76 -9.61 16.70
N GLN A 197 -10.29 -9.35 17.90
CA GLN A 197 -9.61 -9.68 19.17
C GLN A 197 -9.28 -11.16 19.32
N GLN A 198 -10.12 -12.05 18.78
CA GLN A 198 -9.84 -13.48 18.82
C GLN A 198 -8.68 -13.85 17.89
N VAL A 199 -8.64 -13.26 16.69
CA VAL A 199 -7.56 -13.48 15.71
C VAL A 199 -6.22 -12.99 16.25
N THR A 200 -6.18 -11.83 16.90
CA THR A 200 -4.94 -11.29 17.48
C THR A 200 -4.41 -12.09 18.67
N LYS A 201 -5.25 -12.94 19.28
CA LYS A 201 -4.89 -13.84 20.39
C LYS A 201 -4.50 -15.25 19.95
N LEU A 202 -4.52 -15.54 18.64
CA LEU A 202 -4.09 -16.84 18.15
C LEU A 202 -2.62 -17.09 18.54
N PRO A 203 -2.28 -18.29 19.04
CA PRO A 203 -0.92 -18.59 19.44
C PRO A 203 -0.01 -18.51 18.21
N ILE A 204 1.12 -17.84 18.38
CA ILE A 204 2.15 -17.76 17.35
C ILE A 204 3.04 -18.97 17.55
N GLU A 205 2.94 -19.94 16.66
CA GLU A 205 3.79 -21.13 16.74
C GLU A 205 5.24 -20.80 16.40
N ARG A 206 6.17 -21.44 17.10
CA ARG A 206 7.60 -21.35 16.81
C ARG A 206 7.89 -22.05 15.48
N LYS A 207 8.65 -21.39 14.60
CA LYS A 207 9.05 -22.02 13.34
C LYS A 207 10.13 -23.09 13.59
N PRO A 208 10.24 -24.12 12.72
CA PRO A 208 11.41 -24.99 12.71
C PRO A 208 12.68 -24.15 12.65
N ASP A 209 13.70 -24.52 13.43
CA ASP A 209 15.03 -23.88 13.48
C ASP A 209 15.05 -22.41 13.96
N GLU A 210 13.94 -21.90 14.50
CA GLU A 210 13.91 -20.55 15.06
C GLU A 210 14.56 -20.51 16.44
N THR A 211 15.53 -19.62 16.64
CA THR A 211 16.13 -19.40 17.96
C THR A 211 15.12 -18.77 18.92
N GLU A 212 15.31 -18.95 20.23
CA GLU A 212 14.38 -18.40 21.23
C GLU A 212 14.26 -16.87 21.12
N ALA A 213 15.38 -16.18 20.93
CA ALA A 213 15.38 -14.74 20.74
C ALA A 213 14.58 -14.30 19.50
N ARG A 214 14.75 -14.99 18.37
CA ARG A 214 13.98 -14.69 17.13
C ARG A 214 12.49 -14.95 17.34
N TYR A 215 12.15 -16.05 18.00
CA TYR A 215 10.76 -16.39 18.33
C TYR A 215 10.11 -15.31 19.20
N GLN A 216 10.77 -14.87 20.28
CA GLN A 216 10.22 -13.84 21.17
C GLN A 216 10.04 -12.49 20.47
N VAL A 217 11.02 -12.05 19.67
CA VAL A 217 10.91 -10.81 18.89
C VAL A 217 9.76 -10.91 17.88
N ARG A 218 9.67 -12.01 17.13
CA ARG A 218 8.59 -12.22 16.16
C ARG A 218 7.23 -12.26 16.84
N ARG A 219 7.12 -12.97 17.96
CA ARG A 219 5.90 -13.07 18.76
C ARG A 219 5.44 -11.70 19.23
N TYR A 220 6.34 -10.91 19.81
CA TYR A 220 6.04 -9.56 20.28
C TYR A 220 5.64 -8.63 19.13
N LEU A 221 6.40 -8.60 18.03
CA LEU A 221 6.09 -7.77 16.86
C LEU A 221 4.70 -8.10 16.28
N THR A 222 4.36 -9.38 16.21
CA THR A 222 3.06 -9.82 15.69
C THR A 222 1.94 -9.43 16.67
N GLN A 223 2.15 -9.59 17.98
CA GLN A 223 1.18 -9.15 18.99
C GLN A 223 0.96 -7.64 18.91
N LEU A 224 2.04 -6.87 18.83
CA LEU A 224 1.99 -5.42 18.67
C LEU A 224 1.21 -5.02 17.41
N ALA A 225 1.54 -5.62 16.25
CA ALA A 225 0.80 -5.37 15.02
C ALA A 225 -0.70 -5.69 15.17
N GLY A 226 -1.04 -6.78 15.86
CA GLY A 226 -2.43 -7.13 16.17
C GLY A 226 -3.14 -6.10 17.07
N GLU A 227 -2.46 -5.61 18.10
CA GLU A 227 -3.00 -4.58 19.02
C GLU A 227 -3.22 -3.25 18.29
N GLU A 228 -2.27 -2.81 17.47
CA GLU A 228 -2.40 -1.60 16.64
C GLU A 228 -3.51 -1.73 15.60
N LEU A 229 -3.63 -2.87 14.92
CA LEU A 229 -4.73 -3.13 13.98
C LEU A 229 -6.09 -3.14 14.68
N LEU A 230 -6.16 -3.69 15.89
CA LEU A 230 -7.39 -3.69 16.68
C LEU A 230 -7.74 -2.27 17.13
N GLN A 231 -6.77 -1.48 17.60
CA GLN A 231 -6.97 -0.08 17.97
C GLN A 231 -7.46 0.73 16.77
N LEU A 232 -6.82 0.55 15.61
CA LEU A 232 -7.24 1.15 14.35
C LEU A 232 -8.68 0.78 14.00
N ALA A 233 -9.05 -0.49 14.09
CA ALA A 233 -10.41 -0.95 13.81
C ALA A 233 -11.45 -0.35 14.77
N GLN A 234 -11.09 -0.10 16.03
CA GLN A 234 -11.96 0.58 17.00
C GLN A 234 -12.15 2.06 16.64
N ASP A 235 -11.07 2.73 16.24
CA ASP A 235 -11.02 4.15 15.93
C ASP A 235 -11.53 4.50 14.54
N LEU A 236 -11.58 3.51 13.65
CA LEU A 236 -11.97 3.63 12.26
C LEU A 236 -13.29 4.38 12.12
N ASP A 237 -13.29 5.32 11.19
CA ASP A 237 -14.44 6.07 10.73
C ASP A 237 -14.86 5.56 9.35
N ALA A 238 -13.95 5.66 8.37
CA ALA A 238 -14.14 5.08 7.06
C ALA A 238 -12.85 4.47 6.50
N LEU A 239 -13.03 3.47 5.65
CA LEU A 239 -11.99 2.93 4.79
C LEU A 239 -12.37 3.22 3.35
N THR A 240 -11.59 4.01 2.64
CA THR A 240 -11.89 4.41 1.27
C THR A 240 -10.78 3.97 0.34
N LEU A 241 -11.14 3.28 -0.74
CA LEU A 241 -10.24 2.85 -1.80
C LEU A 241 -10.68 3.49 -3.11
N TRP A 242 -9.74 4.04 -3.88
CA TRP A 242 -10.01 4.44 -5.26
C TRP A 242 -8.86 4.09 -6.17
N ALA A 243 -9.17 3.96 -7.45
CA ALA A 243 -8.18 3.70 -8.48
C ALA A 243 -8.42 4.58 -9.72
N ASP A 244 -7.32 4.95 -10.37
CA ASP A 244 -7.30 5.76 -11.58
C ASP A 244 -6.28 5.24 -12.59
N LEU A 245 -6.65 5.26 -13.87
CA LEU A 245 -5.83 4.81 -14.98
C LEU A 245 -5.38 6.01 -15.83
N ASP A 246 -4.09 6.33 -15.78
CA ASP A 246 -3.44 7.29 -16.67
C ASP A 246 -2.83 6.54 -17.87
N LYS A 247 -3.54 6.61 -18.99
CA LYS A 247 -3.14 5.95 -20.24
C LYS A 247 -1.97 6.67 -20.93
N THR A 248 -1.76 7.94 -20.62
CA THR A 248 -0.70 8.77 -21.22
C THR A 248 0.65 8.46 -20.59
N ASN A 249 0.68 8.36 -19.26
CA ASN A 249 1.88 8.03 -18.48
C ASN A 249 2.03 6.52 -18.21
N HIS A 250 1.10 5.70 -18.72
CA HIS A 250 1.05 4.26 -18.49
C HIS A 250 1.03 3.87 -17.01
N GLN A 251 0.25 4.58 -16.19
CA GLN A 251 0.26 4.42 -14.73
C GLN A 251 -1.14 4.07 -14.19
N LEU A 252 -1.21 3.09 -13.31
CA LEU A 252 -2.37 2.79 -12.48
C LEU A 252 -2.06 3.29 -11.07
N SER A 253 -2.86 4.23 -10.57
CA SER A 253 -2.79 4.69 -9.18
C SER A 253 -3.90 4.02 -8.38
N VAL A 254 -3.56 3.38 -7.26
CA VAL A 254 -4.50 2.84 -6.28
C VAL A 254 -4.23 3.53 -4.96
N VAL A 255 -5.27 4.09 -4.33
CA VAL A 255 -5.14 4.81 -3.08
C VAL A 255 -6.07 4.20 -2.04
N LEU A 256 -5.52 3.93 -0.86
CA LEU A 256 -6.24 3.58 0.35
C LEU A 256 -6.18 4.78 1.32
N ASP A 257 -7.32 5.32 1.69
CA ASP A 257 -7.48 6.36 2.71
C ASP A 257 -8.19 5.75 3.93
N VAL A 258 -7.48 5.74 5.04
CA VAL A 258 -7.96 5.29 6.34
C VAL A 258 -8.28 6.53 7.16
N SER A 259 -9.56 6.77 7.42
CA SER A 259 -9.99 7.86 8.29
C SER A 259 -10.40 7.33 9.65
N VAL A 260 -10.00 8.04 10.70
CA VAL A 260 -10.31 7.68 12.09
C VAL A 260 -11.08 8.82 12.76
N ARG A 261 -11.76 8.52 13.86
CA ARG A 261 -12.53 9.54 14.57
C ARG A 261 -11.60 10.63 15.13
N PRO A 262 -12.01 11.92 15.11
CA PRO A 262 -11.25 12.98 15.73
C PRO A 262 -10.94 12.70 17.21
N GLY A 263 -9.70 12.97 17.62
CA GLY A 263 -9.25 12.76 19.01
C GLY A 263 -9.04 11.28 19.40
N SER A 264 -9.12 10.36 18.45
CA SER A 264 -8.82 8.94 18.68
C SER A 264 -7.33 8.67 18.89
N VAL A 265 -7.00 7.52 19.50
CA VAL A 265 -5.61 7.09 19.69
C VAL A 265 -4.89 6.96 18.35
N SER A 266 -5.55 6.32 17.38
CA SER A 266 -5.03 6.17 16.02
C SER A 266 -4.81 7.51 15.31
N GLY A 267 -5.70 8.49 15.52
CA GLY A 267 -5.55 9.84 14.97
C GLY A 267 -4.31 10.56 15.50
N ASN A 268 -3.99 10.38 16.78
CA ASN A 268 -2.76 10.91 17.38
C ASN A 268 -1.51 10.21 16.83
N VAL A 269 -1.59 8.90 16.55
CA VAL A 269 -0.50 8.16 15.90
C VAL A 269 -0.27 8.69 14.48
N PHE A 270 -1.32 8.88 13.68
CA PHE A 270 -1.24 9.46 12.33
C PHE A 270 -0.56 10.83 12.34
N GLN A 271 -0.92 11.71 13.28
CA GLN A 271 -0.25 13.02 13.41
C GLN A 271 1.27 12.92 13.63
N ARG A 272 1.76 11.88 14.32
CA ARG A 272 3.21 11.67 14.51
C ARG A 272 3.92 11.19 13.24
N PHE A 273 3.20 10.53 12.35
CA PHE A 273 3.68 10.13 11.03
C PHE A 273 3.53 11.23 9.98
N ASN A 274 2.94 12.37 10.34
CA ASN A 274 2.88 13.53 9.47
C ASN A 274 4.23 14.23 9.50
N GLN A 275 4.98 14.15 8.39
CA GLN A 275 6.20 14.92 8.14
C GLN A 275 7.29 14.71 9.19
N VAL A 276 7.97 13.55 9.13
CA VAL A 276 9.09 13.25 10.03
C VAL A 276 10.37 13.93 9.51
N PRO A 277 11.06 14.73 10.35
CA PRO A 277 12.37 15.27 9.99
C PRO A 277 13.35 14.11 9.78
N SER A 278 14.00 14.12 8.62
CA SER A 278 14.77 13.01 8.11
C SER A 278 16.12 13.50 7.60
N GLN A 279 17.20 12.87 8.08
CA GLN A 279 18.55 13.16 7.59
C GLN A 279 18.87 12.31 6.34
N LEU A 280 18.15 11.19 6.15
CA LEU A 280 18.44 10.23 5.10
C LEU A 280 17.52 10.38 3.87
N ALA A 281 16.43 11.13 3.94
CA ALA A 281 15.55 11.39 2.79
C ALA A 281 16.30 12.10 1.64
N GLY A 282 17.42 12.76 1.93
CA GLY A 282 18.32 13.31 0.91
C GLY A 282 18.97 12.27 0.00
N LEU A 283 19.05 11.00 0.44
CA LEU A 283 19.76 9.92 -0.24
C LEU A 283 18.95 9.27 -1.37
N GLN A 284 17.69 9.65 -1.56
CA GLN A 284 16.87 9.08 -2.62
C GLN A 284 17.56 9.27 -3.99
N PRO A 285 17.86 8.19 -4.72
CA PRO A 285 18.48 8.31 -6.02
C PRO A 285 17.51 8.92 -7.03
N GLN A 286 18.01 9.71 -7.98
CA GLN A 286 17.18 10.19 -9.09
C GLN A 286 16.65 9.03 -9.95
N GLN A 287 17.45 7.97 -10.07
CA GLN A 287 17.11 6.72 -10.76
C GLN A 287 17.53 5.51 -9.94
N GLY A 288 16.62 4.56 -9.77
CA GLY A 288 16.88 3.31 -9.08
C GLY A 288 15.77 2.93 -8.12
N SER A 289 16.08 1.99 -7.23
CA SER A 289 15.17 1.56 -6.17
C SER A 289 15.54 2.26 -4.86
N TRP A 290 14.54 2.50 -4.03
CA TRP A 290 14.63 3.28 -2.81
C TRP A 290 13.66 2.73 -1.77
N LEU A 291 14.14 2.56 -0.55
CA LEU A 291 13.32 2.36 0.63
C LEU A 291 13.77 3.37 1.68
N HIS A 292 12.84 4.13 2.21
CA HIS A 292 13.05 5.01 3.35
C HIS A 292 11.98 4.81 4.38
N LEU A 293 12.44 4.66 5.60
CA LEU A 293 11.62 4.41 6.76
C LEU A 293 12.09 5.34 7.88
N ALA A 294 11.19 6.20 8.36
CA ALA A 294 11.42 7.12 9.47
C ALA A 294 10.27 7.01 10.47
N PHE A 295 10.49 6.28 11.56
CA PHE A 295 9.45 5.93 12.53
C PHE A 295 9.65 6.64 13.87
N PRO A 296 8.63 7.35 14.38
CA PRO A 296 8.60 7.79 15.77
C PRO A 296 8.63 6.58 16.72
N THR A 297 9.47 6.62 17.74
CA THR A 297 9.73 5.47 18.62
C THR A 297 8.85 5.42 19.87
N GLN A 298 7.72 6.13 19.89
CA GLN A 298 6.86 6.24 21.08
C GLN A 298 5.92 5.04 21.25
N GLY A 299 5.19 4.99 22.37
CA GLY A 299 4.16 3.98 22.60
C GLY A 299 4.73 2.56 22.69
N PRO A 300 4.05 1.54 22.15
CA PRO A 300 4.52 0.17 22.25
C PRO A 300 5.85 -0.10 21.52
N LEU A 301 6.17 0.65 20.46
CA LEU A 301 7.48 0.54 19.81
C LEU A 301 8.61 0.96 20.77
N ARG A 302 8.40 1.95 21.65
CA ARG A 302 9.38 2.30 22.69
C ARG A 302 9.67 1.10 23.58
N VAL A 303 8.59 0.46 24.05
CA VAL A 303 8.68 -0.70 24.95
C VAL A 303 9.47 -1.84 24.29
N LEU A 304 9.24 -2.10 23.00
CA LEU A 304 10.03 -3.08 22.24
C LEU A 304 11.51 -2.71 22.21
N LEU A 305 11.83 -1.47 21.88
CA LEU A 305 13.22 -1.02 21.77
C LEU A 305 13.94 -1.09 23.12
N ASP A 306 13.25 -0.75 24.21
CA ASP A 306 13.77 -0.88 25.58
C ASP A 306 14.01 -2.36 25.94
N GLN A 307 13.11 -3.26 25.53
CA GLN A 307 13.29 -4.70 25.71
C GLN A 307 14.46 -5.24 24.89
N VAL A 308 14.63 -4.79 23.64
CA VAL A 308 15.78 -5.15 22.81
C VAL A 308 17.08 -4.69 23.48
N ALA A 309 17.14 -3.45 23.98
CA ALA A 309 18.30 -2.95 24.71
C ALA A 309 18.59 -3.80 25.97
N ALA A 310 17.57 -4.12 26.78
CA ALA A 310 17.74 -4.96 27.97
C ALA A 310 18.22 -6.38 27.63
N GLN A 311 17.72 -6.97 26.53
CA GLN A 311 18.17 -8.30 26.07
C GLN A 311 19.61 -8.27 25.53
N MET A 312 20.01 -7.18 24.85
CA MET A 312 21.40 -7.00 24.46
C MET A 312 22.30 -6.94 25.70
N GLU A 313 21.93 -6.16 26.71
CA GLU A 313 22.69 -6.03 27.95
C GLU A 313 22.82 -7.35 28.70
N LYS A 314 21.71 -8.10 28.81
CA LYS A 314 21.72 -9.46 29.38
C LYS A 314 22.64 -10.40 28.60
N GLY A 315 22.52 -10.40 27.27
CA GLY A 315 23.35 -11.22 26.40
C GLY A 315 24.85 -10.90 26.51
N ILE A 316 25.20 -9.66 26.86
CA ILE A 316 26.58 -9.26 27.18
C ILE A 316 27.03 -9.83 28.52
N ALA A 317 26.19 -9.73 29.56
CA ALA A 317 26.51 -10.24 30.89
C ALA A 317 26.77 -11.77 30.93
N GLU A 318 26.17 -12.51 29.99
CA GLU A 318 26.35 -13.97 29.84
C GLU A 318 27.64 -14.36 29.11
N LYS A 319 28.40 -13.42 28.54
CA LYS A 319 29.67 -13.70 27.86
C LYS A 319 30.84 -13.80 28.84
N PRO A 320 31.94 -14.50 28.47
CA PRO A 320 33.18 -14.48 29.24
C PRO A 320 33.65 -13.05 29.52
N GLN A 321 34.20 -12.81 30.71
CA GLN A 321 34.58 -11.47 31.18
C GLN A 321 35.49 -10.71 30.21
N GLU A 322 36.37 -11.44 29.51
CA GLU A 322 37.26 -10.93 28.46
C GLU A 322 36.52 -10.33 27.26
N GLN A 323 35.33 -10.86 26.92
CA GLN A 323 34.50 -10.38 25.81
C GLN A 323 33.51 -9.28 26.24
N GLN A 324 33.17 -9.21 27.53
CA GLN A 324 32.17 -8.25 28.02
C GLN A 324 32.59 -6.80 27.80
N ALA A 325 33.87 -6.48 28.00
CA ALA A 325 34.36 -5.10 27.90
C ALA A 325 34.12 -4.51 26.50
N ILE A 326 34.49 -5.23 25.44
CA ILE A 326 34.31 -4.74 24.07
C ILE A 326 32.84 -4.70 23.66
N LEU A 327 32.04 -5.70 24.06
CA LEU A 327 30.63 -5.74 23.77
C LEU A 327 29.85 -4.63 24.49
N ARG A 328 30.26 -4.27 25.72
CA ARG A 328 29.67 -3.15 26.46
C ARG A 328 29.93 -1.82 25.78
N LYS A 329 31.13 -1.60 25.25
CA LYS A 329 31.43 -0.39 24.45
C LYS A 329 30.58 -0.31 23.17
N LEU A 330 30.38 -1.43 22.48
CA LEU A 330 29.48 -1.47 21.31
C LEU A 330 28.03 -1.18 21.71
N TYR A 331 27.55 -1.75 22.81
CA TYR A 331 26.22 -1.48 23.37
C TYR A 331 26.04 0.01 23.70
N GLU A 332 27.00 0.62 24.39
CA GLU A 332 27.00 2.05 24.72
C GLU A 332 26.97 2.95 23.47
N GLY A 333 27.53 2.50 22.34
CA GLY A 333 27.44 3.20 21.06
C GLY A 333 26.11 3.03 20.32
N ILE A 334 25.33 1.98 20.60
CA ILE A 334 24.06 1.68 19.89
C ILE A 334 22.85 2.16 20.67
N VAL A 335 22.86 2.04 22.00
CA VAL A 335 21.72 2.36 22.88
C VAL A 335 21.17 3.78 22.70
N PRO A 336 22.00 4.84 22.54
CA PRO A 336 21.47 6.18 22.30
C PRO A 336 20.59 6.24 21.05
N THR A 337 20.94 5.48 20.00
CA THR A 337 20.14 5.38 18.77
C THR A 337 18.82 4.66 19.02
N LEU A 338 18.81 3.56 19.77
CA LEU A 338 17.58 2.85 20.17
C LEU A 338 16.65 3.73 21.05
N LYS A 339 17.24 4.65 21.82
CA LYS A 339 16.54 5.60 22.68
C LYS A 339 16.13 6.90 21.96
N ALA A 340 16.54 7.09 20.71
CA ALA A 340 16.15 8.25 19.91
C ALA A 340 14.62 8.35 19.77
N GLU A 341 14.10 9.56 19.57
CA GLU A 341 12.65 9.79 19.32
C GLU A 341 12.21 9.31 17.93
N THR A 342 13.16 9.14 17.02
CA THR A 342 12.94 8.66 15.66
C THR A 342 14.03 7.67 15.28
N LEU A 343 13.63 6.50 14.78
CA LEU A 343 14.52 5.58 14.09
C LEU A 343 14.39 5.78 12.60
N GLU A 344 15.52 5.77 11.90
CA GLU A 344 15.56 6.05 10.47
C GLU A 344 16.53 5.10 9.75
N ILE A 345 16.04 4.47 8.70
CA ILE A 345 16.81 3.64 7.78
C ILE A 345 16.46 4.00 6.34
N ALA A 346 17.48 4.02 5.50
CA ALA A 346 17.34 4.19 4.07
C ALA A 346 18.16 3.15 3.32
N ILE A 347 17.59 2.62 2.24
CA ILE A 347 18.27 1.70 1.33
C ILE A 347 18.07 2.24 -0.09
N ALA A 348 19.15 2.54 -0.77
CA ALA A 348 19.15 2.93 -2.17
C ALA A 348 19.87 1.86 -3.00
N LEU A 349 19.35 1.58 -4.19
CA LEU A 349 20.03 0.75 -5.18
C LEU A 349 20.28 1.60 -6.41
N HIS A 350 21.55 1.91 -6.66
CA HIS A 350 21.98 2.70 -7.82
C HIS A 350 22.33 1.79 -9.00
N GLY A 351 22.27 2.38 -10.19
CA GLY A 351 22.64 1.71 -11.44
C GLY A 351 21.44 1.09 -12.17
N PRO A 352 21.68 0.17 -13.13
CA PRO A 352 23.00 -0.32 -13.50
C PRO A 352 23.91 0.79 -14.02
N THR A 353 25.19 0.73 -13.68
CA THR A 353 26.24 1.59 -14.24
C THR A 353 26.56 1.19 -15.68
N ALA A 354 27.45 1.93 -16.36
CA ALA A 354 27.80 1.66 -17.77
C ALA A 354 28.37 0.25 -18.00
N ASP A 355 29.00 -0.35 -17.00
CA ASP A 355 29.50 -1.75 -16.99
C ASP A 355 28.46 -2.76 -16.46
N GLY A 356 27.20 -2.34 -16.27
CA GLY A 356 26.09 -3.21 -15.89
C GLY A 356 25.98 -3.53 -14.39
N LYS A 357 26.81 -2.92 -13.53
CA LYS A 357 26.83 -3.21 -12.09
C LYS A 357 25.81 -2.39 -11.31
N LEU A 358 25.28 -3.00 -10.25
CA LEU A 358 24.46 -2.32 -9.26
C LEU A 358 25.34 -1.82 -8.11
N THR A 359 24.87 -0.81 -7.38
CA THR A 359 25.58 -0.28 -6.21
C THR A 359 24.59 0.01 -5.09
N PRO A 360 24.44 -0.90 -4.11
CA PRO A 360 23.59 -0.67 -2.96
C PRO A 360 24.22 0.35 -2.01
N VAL A 361 23.36 1.12 -1.35
CA VAL A 361 23.70 1.98 -0.21
C VAL A 361 22.71 1.67 0.89
N VAL A 362 23.20 1.37 2.09
CA VAL A 362 22.40 1.31 3.32
C VAL A 362 22.83 2.46 4.21
N ALA A 363 21.84 3.19 4.70
CA ALA A 363 22.02 4.31 5.60
C ALA A 363 21.22 4.09 6.88
N LEU A 364 21.86 4.27 8.02
CA LEU A 364 21.21 4.26 9.33
C LEU A 364 21.46 5.59 10.01
N ARG A 365 20.42 6.17 10.60
CA ARG A 365 20.62 7.31 11.49
C ARG A 365 21.22 6.82 12.81
N LEU A 366 22.17 7.56 13.32
CA LEU A 366 22.82 7.31 14.60
C LEU A 366 22.60 8.48 15.55
N VAL A 367 22.70 8.18 16.84
CA VAL A 367 22.87 9.15 17.90
C VAL A 367 24.18 8.82 18.58
N GLU A 368 25.10 9.78 18.67
CA GLU A 368 26.44 9.61 19.25
C GLU A 368 27.31 8.57 18.54
N GLY A 369 27.21 8.48 17.21
CA GLY A 369 27.90 7.47 16.41
C GLY A 369 29.44 7.48 16.53
N ALA A 370 30.05 8.58 16.99
CA ALA A 370 31.48 8.61 17.30
C ALA A 370 31.90 7.59 18.38
N LYS A 371 31.01 7.31 19.37
CA LYS A 371 31.26 6.25 20.37
C LYS A 371 31.27 4.86 19.73
N LEU A 372 30.33 4.64 18.81
CA LEU A 372 30.28 3.39 18.03
C LEU A 372 31.54 3.24 17.17
N GLU A 373 32.06 4.32 16.58
CA GLU A 373 33.30 4.28 15.80
C GLU A 373 34.49 3.82 16.65
N ALA A 374 34.64 4.44 17.83
CA ALA A 374 35.72 4.12 18.76
C ALA A 374 35.64 2.66 19.21
N ALA A 375 34.43 2.18 19.54
CA ALA A 375 34.20 0.79 19.93
C ALA A 375 34.53 -0.19 18.79
N LEU A 376 34.14 0.12 17.55
CA LEU A 376 34.47 -0.70 16.38
C LEU A 376 35.98 -0.74 16.12
N ARG A 377 36.69 0.39 16.24
CA ARG A 377 38.15 0.45 16.08
C ARG A 377 38.87 -0.41 17.12
N GLU A 378 38.39 -0.40 18.37
CA GLU A 378 38.91 -1.28 19.40
C GLU A 378 38.62 -2.76 19.10
N LEU A 379 37.42 -3.07 18.60
CA LEU A 379 37.04 -4.43 18.23
C LEU A 379 38.01 -4.97 17.17
N VAL A 380 38.32 -4.20 16.12
CA VAL A 380 39.25 -4.62 15.06
C VAL A 380 40.63 -4.99 15.62
N ARG A 381 41.11 -4.35 16.69
CA ARG A 381 42.42 -4.65 17.30
C ARG A 381 42.49 -6.01 17.97
N VAL A 382 41.35 -6.52 18.44
CA VAL A 382 41.25 -7.79 19.17
C VAL A 382 40.65 -8.92 18.33
N LEU A 383 40.30 -8.65 17.07
CA LEU A 383 39.85 -9.68 16.15
C LEU A 383 40.99 -10.65 15.82
N PRO A 384 40.69 -11.95 15.61
CA PRO A 384 41.61 -12.90 15.00
C PRO A 384 42.20 -12.38 13.68
N GLU A 385 43.44 -12.76 13.36
CA GLU A 385 44.16 -12.23 12.19
C GLU A 385 43.44 -12.50 10.84
N ASP A 386 42.71 -13.60 10.72
CA ASP A 386 41.89 -13.91 9.54
C ASP A 386 40.71 -12.93 9.37
N ALA A 387 40.08 -12.49 10.46
CA ALA A 387 39.01 -11.51 10.43
C ALA A 387 39.56 -10.08 10.29
N LYS A 388 40.66 -9.78 10.99
CA LYS A 388 41.33 -8.48 10.98
C LYS A 388 41.93 -8.15 9.61
N SER A 389 42.52 -9.12 8.93
CA SER A 389 43.08 -8.94 7.57
C SER A 389 42.02 -8.57 6.52
N ARG A 390 40.74 -8.86 6.78
CA ARG A 390 39.62 -8.44 5.92
C ARG A 390 39.20 -6.99 6.14
N ILE A 391 39.66 -6.34 7.21
CA ILE A 391 39.23 -4.99 7.59
C ILE A 391 40.41 -4.02 7.43
N GLN A 392 40.20 -2.98 6.64
CA GLN A 392 41.14 -1.88 6.47
C GLN A 392 40.50 -0.60 7.03
N LEU A 393 41.05 -0.10 8.13
CA LEU A 393 40.62 1.18 8.71
C LEU A 393 41.26 2.34 7.94
N ASP A 394 40.54 3.47 7.84
CA ASP A 394 41.05 4.72 7.27
C ASP A 394 41.64 4.56 5.85
N THR A 395 41.01 3.71 5.03
CA THR A 395 41.45 3.42 3.66
C THR A 395 41.50 4.67 2.79
N THR A 396 40.55 5.60 2.99
CA THR A 396 40.50 6.90 2.31
C THR A 396 39.70 7.92 3.13
N LYS A 397 39.54 9.14 2.62
CA LYS A 397 38.67 10.18 3.18
C LYS A 397 37.66 10.70 2.17
N LEU A 398 36.41 10.88 2.59
CA LEU A 398 35.34 11.51 1.83
C LEU A 398 34.78 12.70 2.61
N ALA A 399 34.88 13.91 2.04
CA ALA A 399 34.49 15.16 2.71
C ALA A 399 35.07 15.30 4.13
N GLY A 400 36.35 14.92 4.30
CA GLY A 400 37.04 14.97 5.61
C GLY A 400 36.77 13.79 6.54
N ARG A 401 35.82 12.91 6.23
CA ARG A 401 35.43 11.74 7.04
C ARG A 401 36.22 10.51 6.63
N SER A 402 36.67 9.71 7.60
CA SER A 402 37.34 8.43 7.33
C SER A 402 36.40 7.44 6.66
N VAL A 403 36.94 6.69 5.71
CA VAL A 403 36.25 5.57 5.06
C VAL A 403 37.02 4.30 5.38
N HIS A 404 36.31 3.32 5.93
CA HIS A 404 36.82 1.98 6.18
C HIS A 404 36.39 1.05 5.06
N SER A 405 37.10 -0.05 4.89
CA SER A 405 36.71 -1.08 3.94
C SER A 405 36.81 -2.48 4.55
N VAL A 406 35.88 -3.34 4.16
CA VAL A 406 35.78 -4.72 4.63
C VAL A 406 35.64 -5.64 3.41
N LEU A 407 36.48 -6.66 3.30
CA LEU A 407 36.32 -7.72 2.30
C LEU A 407 35.08 -8.55 2.66
N ILE A 408 34.13 -8.64 1.74
CA ILE A 408 32.85 -9.35 1.92
C ILE A 408 32.64 -10.34 0.78
N SER A 409 31.95 -11.45 1.06
CA SER A 409 31.63 -12.48 0.07
C SER A 409 32.84 -12.90 -0.80
N PRO A 410 33.99 -13.26 -0.20
CA PRO A 410 35.18 -13.61 -0.97
C PRO A 410 34.88 -14.78 -1.92
N ASP A 411 35.25 -14.62 -3.18
CA ASP A 411 35.08 -15.60 -4.25
C ASP A 411 33.62 -15.94 -4.55
N ASP A 412 32.67 -15.00 -4.35
CA ASP A 412 31.26 -15.16 -4.72
C ASP A 412 31.02 -14.64 -6.16
N PRO A 413 30.91 -15.54 -7.16
CA PRO A 413 30.72 -15.12 -8.54
C PRO A 413 29.41 -14.37 -8.76
N ASN A 414 28.36 -14.63 -7.96
CA ASN A 414 27.09 -13.90 -8.09
C ASN A 414 27.25 -12.47 -7.59
N PHE A 415 27.97 -12.28 -6.47
CA PHE A 415 28.28 -10.96 -5.97
C PHE A 415 29.13 -10.17 -6.98
N THR A 416 30.21 -10.78 -7.46
CA THR A 416 31.10 -10.18 -8.45
C THR A 416 30.36 -9.85 -9.75
N GLN A 417 29.43 -10.70 -10.19
CA GLN A 417 28.58 -10.44 -11.36
C GLN A 417 27.66 -9.24 -11.16
N LEU A 418 26.99 -9.11 -10.02
CA LEU A 418 25.98 -8.07 -9.78
C LEU A 418 26.59 -6.72 -9.36
N PHE A 419 27.59 -6.74 -8.49
CA PHE A 419 28.11 -5.54 -7.81
C PHE A 419 29.56 -5.23 -8.19
N GLY A 420 30.32 -6.23 -8.64
CA GLY A 420 31.73 -6.08 -8.98
C GLY A 420 32.62 -6.33 -7.77
N GLU A 421 33.42 -5.36 -7.35
CA GLU A 421 34.38 -5.53 -6.25
C GLU A 421 33.71 -6.05 -4.95
N GLU A 422 34.23 -7.16 -4.40
CA GLU A 422 33.82 -7.86 -3.17
C GLU A 422 34.17 -7.08 -1.89
N LYS A 423 33.86 -5.79 -1.88
CA LYS A 423 34.26 -4.86 -0.82
C LYS A 423 33.09 -4.03 -0.34
N LEU A 424 32.93 -3.99 0.98
CA LEU A 424 32.01 -3.12 1.69
C LEU A 424 32.78 -1.88 2.16
N TRP A 425 32.28 -0.72 1.79
CA TRP A 425 32.79 0.58 2.20
C TRP A 425 31.91 1.15 3.31
N VAL A 426 32.53 1.65 4.36
CA VAL A 426 31.86 2.07 5.59
C VAL A 426 32.26 3.50 5.93
N VAL A 427 31.28 4.38 6.09
CA VAL A 427 31.45 5.73 6.63
C VAL A 427 30.60 5.83 7.89
N LEU A 428 31.26 6.05 9.04
CA LEU A 428 30.59 6.31 10.30
C LEU A 428 30.79 7.77 10.67
N THR A 429 29.72 8.42 11.12
CA THR A 429 29.75 9.78 11.66
C THR A 429 29.02 9.81 13.00
N ASN A 430 28.92 10.98 13.61
CA ASN A 430 28.11 11.13 14.81
C ASN A 430 26.61 10.88 14.57
N ASP A 431 26.12 11.14 13.35
CA ASP A 431 24.70 11.24 13.06
C ASP A 431 24.20 10.14 12.10
N TYR A 432 25.11 9.45 11.41
CA TYR A 432 24.75 8.38 10.49
C TYR A 432 25.86 7.35 10.25
N LEU A 433 25.43 6.14 9.88
CA LEU A 433 26.24 5.10 9.24
C LEU A 433 25.83 5.01 7.78
N LEU A 434 26.81 5.04 6.87
CA LEU A 434 26.63 4.68 5.46
C LEU A 434 27.46 3.44 5.13
N LEU A 435 26.82 2.51 4.43
CA LEU A 435 27.40 1.29 3.92
C LEU A 435 27.15 1.23 2.42
N SER A 436 28.16 0.91 1.61
CA SER A 436 27.96 0.66 0.17
C SER A 436 28.92 -0.40 -0.32
N ALA A 437 28.52 -1.17 -1.33
CA ALA A 437 29.31 -2.28 -1.84
C ALA A 437 29.38 -2.31 -3.37
N GLY A 438 30.42 -2.93 -3.91
CA GLY A 438 30.65 -3.05 -5.34
C GLY A 438 31.61 -2.00 -5.92
N SER A 439 31.93 -2.15 -7.21
CA SER A 439 32.98 -1.39 -7.90
C SER A 439 32.79 0.14 -7.91
N HIS A 440 31.57 0.62 -7.73
CA HIS A 440 31.24 2.06 -7.75
C HIS A 440 30.89 2.63 -6.38
N ALA A 441 31.02 1.83 -5.31
CA ALA A 441 30.59 2.19 -3.97
C ALA A 441 31.20 3.50 -3.45
N GLN A 442 32.49 3.75 -3.66
CA GLN A 442 33.13 4.98 -3.19
C GLN A 442 32.53 6.25 -3.82
N ASN A 443 32.25 6.21 -5.13
CA ASN A 443 31.66 7.35 -5.84
C ASN A 443 30.25 7.64 -5.35
N ILE A 444 29.45 6.58 -5.15
CA ILE A 444 28.09 6.71 -4.62
C ILE A 444 28.12 7.16 -3.15
N LEU A 445 29.03 6.65 -2.33
CA LEU A 445 29.19 7.11 -0.94
C LEU A 445 29.58 8.58 -0.86
N LYS A 446 30.41 9.08 -1.77
CA LYS A 446 30.73 10.51 -1.83
C LYS A 446 29.47 11.36 -2.04
N GLN A 447 28.56 10.91 -2.91
CA GLN A 447 27.27 11.58 -3.13
C GLN A 447 26.38 11.47 -1.89
N ALA A 448 26.32 10.29 -1.27
CA ALA A 448 25.53 10.05 -0.08
C ALA A 448 25.97 10.90 1.12
N VAL A 449 27.27 11.02 1.37
CA VAL A 449 27.84 11.88 2.43
C VAL A 449 27.41 13.35 2.22
N ASN A 450 27.48 13.86 0.99
CA ASN A 450 27.07 15.23 0.68
C ASN A 450 25.56 15.45 0.88
N ALA A 451 24.74 14.44 0.60
CA ALA A 451 23.29 14.53 0.72
C ALA A 451 22.79 14.37 2.17
N ALA A 452 23.44 13.52 2.97
CA ALA A 452 23.11 13.27 4.37
C ALA A 452 23.35 14.49 5.28
N ASP A 453 24.19 15.45 4.85
CA ASP A 453 24.44 16.70 5.56
C ASP A 453 23.26 17.71 5.44
N SER A 454 22.18 17.35 4.72
CA SER A 454 20.97 18.16 4.60
C SER A 454 19.74 17.47 5.21
N GLN A 455 19.15 18.07 6.24
CA GLN A 455 17.91 17.58 6.82
C GLN A 455 16.72 17.96 5.92
N LYS A 456 15.86 16.99 5.62
CA LYS A 456 14.64 17.17 4.85
C LYS A 456 13.43 16.77 5.68
N VAL A 457 12.27 17.25 5.29
CA VAL A 457 10.99 16.80 5.83
C VAL A 457 10.30 15.96 4.76
N GLY A 458 9.91 14.74 5.12
CA GLY A 458 9.38 13.77 4.16
C GLY A 458 8.37 12.80 4.77
N PRO A 459 7.81 11.91 3.95
CA PRO A 459 6.94 10.84 4.43
C PRO A 459 7.73 9.87 5.32
N SER A 460 7.06 9.26 6.30
CA SER A 460 7.67 8.23 7.15
C SER A 460 7.95 6.93 6.41
N ILE A 461 7.22 6.66 5.32
CA ILE A 461 7.42 5.51 4.45
C ILE A 461 7.45 5.99 3.00
N SER A 462 8.57 5.70 2.33
CA SER A 462 8.71 5.85 0.88
C SER A 462 9.35 4.59 0.33
N LEU A 463 8.70 3.96 -0.65
CA LEU A 463 9.24 2.83 -1.39
C LEU A 463 9.12 3.11 -2.88
N GLU A 464 10.22 2.92 -3.60
CA GLU A 464 10.28 2.93 -5.04
C GLU A 464 11.08 1.71 -5.50
N ILE A 465 10.54 0.93 -6.42
CA ILE A 465 11.19 -0.27 -6.95
C ILE A 465 11.32 -0.10 -8.46
N SER A 466 12.55 -0.10 -8.97
CA SER A 466 12.83 -0.25 -10.39
C SER A 466 12.66 -1.71 -10.79
N LEU A 467 11.69 -1.98 -11.66
CA LEU A 467 11.47 -3.33 -12.20
C LEU A 467 12.69 -3.80 -12.99
N ARG A 468 13.44 -2.89 -13.64
CA ARG A 468 14.71 -3.21 -14.33
C ARG A 468 15.77 -3.72 -13.38
N GLN A 469 15.99 -3.04 -12.25
CA GLN A 469 16.94 -3.50 -11.24
C GLN A 469 16.49 -4.80 -10.58
N LEU A 470 15.19 -4.94 -10.28
CA LEU A 470 14.63 -6.20 -9.77
C LEU A 470 14.87 -7.36 -10.76
N GLY A 471 14.71 -7.09 -12.06
CA GLY A 471 15.05 -8.03 -13.11
C GLY A 471 16.51 -8.47 -13.05
N ILE A 472 17.46 -7.54 -12.85
CA ILE A 472 18.89 -7.85 -12.72
C ILE A 472 19.14 -8.77 -11.51
N LEU A 473 18.57 -8.45 -10.36
CA LEU A 473 18.72 -9.24 -9.14
C LEU A 473 18.13 -10.65 -9.25
N ALA A 474 17.06 -10.82 -10.04
CA ALA A 474 16.38 -12.10 -10.17
C ALA A 474 17.09 -13.11 -11.10
N GLN A 475 18.11 -12.70 -11.88
CA GLN A 475 18.71 -13.54 -12.93
C GLN A 475 19.40 -14.84 -12.46
N THR A 476 19.48 -15.06 -11.15
CA THR A 476 20.08 -16.26 -10.56
C THR A 476 19.22 -17.53 -10.77
N SER A 477 17.95 -17.39 -11.17
CA SER A 477 17.06 -18.51 -11.51
C SER A 477 16.56 -18.47 -12.96
N PRO A 478 16.12 -19.60 -13.55
CA PRO A 478 15.53 -19.63 -14.89
C PRO A 478 14.34 -18.68 -15.05
N ASP A 479 13.41 -18.67 -14.10
CA ASP A 479 12.23 -17.79 -14.12
C ASP A 479 12.64 -16.31 -14.01
N GLY A 480 13.63 -16.03 -13.15
CA GLY A 480 14.15 -14.68 -13.02
C GLY A 480 14.90 -14.18 -14.25
N LYS A 481 15.56 -15.06 -15.02
CA LYS A 481 16.11 -14.71 -16.35
C LYS A 481 15.01 -14.35 -17.34
N ARG A 482 13.89 -15.10 -17.38
CA ARG A 482 12.73 -14.76 -18.23
C ARG A 482 12.12 -13.42 -17.84
N PHE A 483 11.92 -13.21 -16.54
CA PHE A 483 11.46 -11.93 -16.00
C PHE A 483 12.40 -10.78 -16.40
N HIS A 484 13.71 -10.94 -16.22
CA HIS A 484 14.69 -9.94 -16.63
C HIS A 484 14.60 -9.56 -18.11
N GLN A 485 14.53 -10.56 -19.00
CA GLN A 485 14.41 -10.34 -20.44
C GLN A 485 13.10 -9.63 -20.79
N ALA A 486 11.98 -10.03 -20.19
CA ALA A 486 10.67 -9.40 -20.39
C ALA A 486 10.67 -7.93 -19.95
N VAL A 487 11.29 -7.64 -18.80
CA VAL A 487 11.47 -6.28 -18.29
C VAL A 487 12.33 -5.44 -19.25
N GLN A 488 13.49 -5.94 -19.71
CA GLN A 488 14.36 -5.22 -20.65
C GLN A 488 13.68 -4.93 -22.00
N ARG A 489 12.89 -5.88 -22.52
CA ARG A 489 12.15 -5.69 -23.77
C ARG A 489 11.02 -4.68 -23.63
N THR A 490 10.40 -4.63 -22.45
CA THR A 490 9.25 -3.75 -22.17
C THR A 490 9.68 -2.32 -21.89
N PHE A 491 10.68 -2.11 -21.03
CA PHE A 491 11.11 -0.78 -20.59
C PHE A 491 12.36 -0.33 -21.34
N ARG A 492 12.17 0.10 -22.60
CA ARG A 492 13.22 0.58 -23.50
C ARG A 492 12.76 1.80 -24.30
N GLY A 493 13.69 2.60 -24.80
CA GLY A 493 13.37 3.79 -25.59
C GLY A 493 12.54 4.79 -24.79
N GLN A 494 11.38 5.21 -25.31
CA GLN A 494 10.51 6.17 -24.63
C GLN A 494 9.92 5.66 -23.30
N ASP A 495 9.87 4.34 -23.09
CA ASP A 495 9.32 3.72 -21.88
C ASP A 495 10.40 3.37 -20.85
N GLU A 496 11.66 3.77 -21.10
CA GLU A 496 12.81 3.36 -20.29
C GLU A 496 12.69 3.71 -18.80
N THR A 497 12.09 4.87 -18.49
CA THR A 497 11.95 5.41 -17.14
C THR A 497 10.59 5.09 -16.49
N ARG A 498 9.73 4.36 -17.20
CA ARG A 498 8.37 4.03 -16.75
C ARG A 498 8.32 2.70 -15.98
N ASP A 499 9.45 2.26 -15.44
CA ASP A 499 9.62 0.93 -14.83
C ASP A 499 9.44 0.93 -13.31
N ARG A 500 8.89 2.00 -12.72
CA ARG A 500 8.89 2.20 -11.27
C ARG A 500 7.55 1.89 -10.62
N LEU A 501 7.56 0.93 -9.69
CA LEU A 501 6.49 0.78 -8.71
C LEU A 501 6.77 1.71 -7.53
N ARG A 502 5.78 2.50 -7.10
CA ARG A 502 5.91 3.40 -5.96
C ARG A 502 4.87 3.11 -4.90
N ILE A 503 5.27 3.16 -3.64
CA ILE A 503 4.37 3.21 -2.49
C ILE A 503 4.75 4.44 -1.66
N THR A 504 3.81 5.35 -1.50
CA THR A 504 3.98 6.53 -0.65
C THR A 504 2.92 6.58 0.41
N GLN A 505 3.32 7.05 1.58
CA GLN A 505 2.43 7.27 2.71
C GLN A 505 2.34 8.75 3.00
N GLU A 506 1.12 9.27 3.00
CA GLU A 506 0.80 10.63 3.44
C GLU A 506 -0.01 10.51 4.73
N SER A 507 0.29 11.31 5.74
CA SER A 507 -0.54 11.39 6.93
C SER A 507 -0.96 12.81 7.22
N GLN A 508 -2.18 12.96 7.71
CA GLN A 508 -2.78 14.20 8.17
C GLN A 508 -3.51 13.90 9.49
N PRO A 509 -3.93 14.92 10.26
CA PRO A 509 -4.81 14.70 11.39
C PRO A 509 -6.00 13.81 11.00
N ASN A 510 -6.13 12.65 11.66
CA ASN A 510 -7.19 11.66 11.45
C ASN A 510 -7.22 10.94 10.09
N HIS A 511 -6.25 11.15 9.19
CA HIS A 511 -6.17 10.46 7.91
C HIS A 511 -4.79 9.86 7.69
N LEU A 512 -4.78 8.60 7.23
CA LEU A 512 -3.61 7.93 6.71
C LEU A 512 -3.91 7.50 5.28
N ARG A 513 -3.16 8.03 4.32
CA ARG A 513 -3.30 7.70 2.92
C ARG A 513 -2.09 6.92 2.43
N ILE A 514 -2.34 5.77 1.83
CA ILE A 514 -1.35 4.94 1.17
C ILE A 514 -1.65 4.97 -0.32
N ARG A 515 -0.72 5.47 -1.12
CA ARG A 515 -0.82 5.49 -2.58
C ARG A 515 0.15 4.46 -3.14
N VAL A 516 -0.35 3.60 -4.01
CA VAL A 516 0.43 2.65 -4.81
C VAL A 516 0.33 3.06 -6.26
N GLU A 517 1.47 3.31 -6.90
CA GLU A 517 1.55 3.60 -8.32
C GLU A 517 2.22 2.44 -9.05
N ILE A 518 1.53 1.88 -10.04
CA ILE A 518 1.92 0.68 -10.75
C ILE A 518 2.07 1.01 -12.23
N PRO A 519 3.23 0.72 -12.86
CA PRO A 519 3.36 0.79 -14.31
C PRO A 519 2.43 -0.22 -14.97
N THR A 520 1.49 0.25 -15.80
CA THR A 520 0.58 -0.62 -16.54
C THR A 520 1.31 -1.50 -17.56
N LEU A 521 2.49 -1.06 -18.01
CA LEU A 521 3.40 -1.86 -18.84
C LEU A 521 3.89 -3.15 -18.14
N LEU A 522 3.77 -3.26 -16.81
CA LEU A 522 4.03 -4.50 -16.08
C LEU A 522 3.19 -5.69 -16.59
N VAL A 523 1.99 -5.44 -17.12
CA VAL A 523 1.15 -6.49 -17.71
C VAL A 523 1.83 -7.10 -18.94
N ARG A 524 2.57 -6.30 -19.73
CA ARG A 524 3.38 -6.79 -20.86
C ARG A 524 4.53 -7.65 -20.37
N VAL A 525 5.18 -7.27 -19.28
CA VAL A 525 6.24 -8.09 -18.65
C VAL A 525 5.69 -9.45 -18.23
N ALA A 526 4.54 -9.47 -17.55
CA ALA A 526 3.90 -10.71 -17.10
C ALA A 526 3.50 -11.62 -18.29
N ALA A 527 2.98 -11.03 -19.37
CA ALA A 527 2.63 -11.77 -20.58
C ALA A 527 3.87 -12.38 -21.26
N GLN A 528 4.98 -11.63 -21.34
CA GLN A 528 6.23 -12.08 -21.98
C GLN A 528 7.01 -13.09 -21.14
N ALA A 529 6.98 -12.99 -19.80
CA ALA A 529 7.69 -13.91 -18.92
C ALA A 529 7.10 -15.33 -18.91
N ASN A 530 5.83 -15.46 -19.31
CA ASN A 530 5.10 -16.74 -19.41
C ASN A 530 5.19 -17.40 -20.80
N GLN A 531 5.82 -16.74 -21.77
CA GLN A 531 6.18 -17.30 -23.08
C GLN A 531 7.59 -17.91 -23.02
#